data_AF-A0A978VVN0-F1
#
_entry.id   AF-A0A978VVN0-F1
#
_cell.length_a   1.000
_cell.length_b   1.000
_cell.length_c   1.000
_cell.angle_alpha   90.00
_cell.angle_beta   90.00
_cell.angle_gamma   90.00
#
_symmetry.space_group_name_H-M   'P 1'
#
loop_
_entity.id
_entity.type
_entity.pdbx_description
1 polymer ?
#
loop_
_entity_poly.entity_id
_entity_poly.type
_entity_poly.pdbx_seq_one_letter_code
_entity_poly.pdbx_strand_id
1 'polypeptide(L)'
;MQSPEPLLCIVGQTSAAAKVILRILQGCNSLQRLHKIHAHVITTGLQHHPAISSKLLHFCAISVSGCLSYAQLLFHRLQNPLTQDWNSIIRGFSDSPSPLSAIFYYNAMVSAASDSRPDTFTFSFVLKACERVKAQSKCKEVHGFVIRCGYKRDVVVCTNLIRTLHNQLDISSHLNTIRKNVKNDAEFQLLTSDRDQVVVDAVKQINRNLTMAAILALFVMTFAAVFATSVADPDLLQDVCVAELKSAVKLNGFTCKDIANITSEDFFFAGLAKPGPTNNTFGSLVTGANVEKIPGLNTLGVSLSRIDYAPGGLNPPHTHPRATEIVFVLEGELDVGFITTSNVLISKSIKKGEIFVFPKGLVHFQKNNGKDTAAVIAAFNSQLPGTQSIGATLFAAKPEVPDNVLTKAFQVGTKEIEKIKSRFAPKK
;
A
#
# COMPACT_ATOMS: atom_id res chain seq x y z
N MET A 1 24.54 -14.56 57.97
CA MET A 1 25.61 -13.94 57.16
C MET A 1 25.19 -14.04 55.70
N GLN A 2 24.94 -12.91 55.07
CA GLN A 2 24.50 -12.77 53.68
C GLN A 2 25.69 -12.83 52.71
N SER A 3 25.35 -13.27 51.49
CA SER A 3 26.04 -13.09 50.20
C SER A 3 26.97 -14.21 49.70
N PRO A 4 27.06 -14.41 48.37
CA PRO A 4 25.90 -14.60 47.47
C PRO A 4 26.12 -15.66 46.36
N GLU A 5 25.00 -16.08 45.75
CA GLU A 5 24.96 -16.70 44.42
C GLU A 5 25.60 -15.80 43.33
N PRO A 6 26.48 -16.32 42.45
CA PRO A 6 26.99 -15.54 41.31
C PRO A 6 26.45 -15.95 39.92
N LEU A 7 25.58 -16.96 39.78
CA LEU A 7 25.27 -17.54 38.46
C LEU A 7 23.97 -17.06 37.79
N LEU A 8 22.97 -16.57 38.53
CA LEU A 8 21.69 -16.15 37.92
C LEU A 8 21.70 -14.72 37.34
N CYS A 9 22.53 -13.81 37.85
CA CYS A 9 22.56 -12.41 37.40
C CYS A 9 23.26 -12.21 36.04
N ILE A 10 24.19 -13.11 35.68
CA ILE A 10 25.00 -13.01 34.45
C ILE A 10 24.19 -13.41 33.21
N VAL A 11 23.29 -14.40 33.33
CA VAL A 11 22.45 -14.87 32.22
C VAL A 11 21.35 -13.85 31.86
N GLY A 12 20.85 -13.08 32.85
CA GLY A 12 19.89 -12.00 32.62
C GLY A 12 20.48 -10.77 31.91
N GLN A 13 21.71 -10.36 32.27
CA GLN A 13 22.39 -9.21 31.69
C GLN A 13 22.90 -9.47 30.26
N THR A 14 23.37 -10.69 29.98
CA THR A 14 23.83 -11.11 28.63
C THR A 14 22.70 -11.08 27.60
N SER A 15 21.46 -11.39 27.99
CA SER A 15 20.28 -11.29 27.11
C SER A 15 19.89 -9.86 26.76
N ALA A 16 19.95 -8.93 27.72
CA ALA A 16 19.61 -7.53 27.50
C ALA A 16 20.66 -6.80 26.64
N ALA A 17 21.95 -7.00 26.92
CA ALA A 17 23.05 -6.43 26.15
C ALA A 17 23.03 -6.92 24.69
N ALA A 18 22.78 -8.21 24.47
CA ALA A 18 22.65 -8.78 23.13
C ALA A 18 21.50 -8.16 22.33
N LYS A 19 20.34 -7.92 22.96
CA LYS A 19 19.18 -7.26 22.31
C LYS A 19 19.51 -5.83 21.87
N VAL A 20 20.25 -5.08 22.69
CA VAL A 20 20.68 -3.71 22.36
C VAL A 20 21.61 -3.74 21.14
N ILE A 21 22.60 -4.61 21.13
CA ILE A 21 23.54 -4.76 20.00
C ILE A 21 22.82 -5.15 18.72
N LEU A 22 21.86 -6.08 18.77
CA LEU A 22 21.08 -6.51 17.60
C LEU A 22 20.24 -5.38 16.99
N ARG A 23 19.73 -4.45 17.81
CA ARG A 23 19.03 -3.24 17.37
C ARG A 23 19.99 -2.25 16.71
N ILE A 24 21.16 -2.02 17.32
CA ILE A 24 22.19 -1.14 16.75
C ILE A 24 22.67 -1.68 15.39
N LEU A 25 22.85 -3.00 15.28
CA LEU A 25 23.21 -3.67 14.03
C LEU A 25 22.14 -3.54 12.94
N GLN A 26 20.85 -3.42 13.30
CA GLN A 26 19.77 -3.24 12.32
C GLN A 26 19.85 -1.90 11.57
N GLY A 27 20.34 -0.85 12.23
CA GLY A 27 20.54 0.47 11.65
C GLY A 27 21.95 0.73 11.13
N CYS A 28 22.83 -0.27 11.14
CA CYS A 28 24.20 -0.11 10.68
C CYS A 28 24.26 0.02 9.16
N ASN A 29 24.88 1.08 8.66
CA ASN A 29 24.96 1.42 7.24
C ASN A 29 26.39 1.73 6.75
N SER A 30 27.40 1.58 7.59
CA SER A 30 28.81 1.83 7.22
C SER A 30 29.75 0.84 7.90
N LEU A 31 30.81 0.46 7.19
CA LEU A 31 31.84 -0.46 7.70
C LEU A 31 32.55 0.10 8.94
N GLN A 32 32.78 1.41 8.98
CA GLN A 32 33.42 2.06 10.13
C GLN A 32 32.57 1.93 11.40
N ARG A 33 31.24 2.11 11.30
CA ARG A 33 30.32 1.87 12.43
C ARG A 33 30.31 0.40 12.81
N LEU A 34 30.30 -0.50 11.82
CA LEU A 34 30.34 -1.93 12.06
C LEU A 34 31.59 -2.35 12.86
N HIS A 35 32.78 -1.84 12.51
CA HIS A 35 34.01 -2.12 13.26
C HIS A 35 33.92 -1.67 14.73
N LYS A 36 33.33 -0.50 15.00
CA LYS A 36 33.10 -0.04 16.37
C LYS A 36 32.14 -0.96 17.13
N ILE A 37 31.05 -1.39 16.47
CA ILE A 37 30.08 -2.32 17.05
C ILE A 37 30.75 -3.68 17.31
N HIS A 38 31.51 -4.21 16.37
CA HIS A 38 32.18 -5.50 16.54
C HIS A 38 33.28 -5.44 17.61
N ALA A 39 34.04 -4.35 17.71
CA ALA A 39 34.96 -4.14 18.84
C ALA A 39 34.20 -4.18 20.18
N HIS A 40 33.04 -3.52 20.25
CA HIS A 40 32.19 -3.57 21.45
C HIS A 40 31.68 -4.98 21.76
N VAL A 41 31.26 -5.75 20.74
CA VAL A 41 30.85 -7.17 20.86
C VAL A 41 31.97 -8.02 21.45
N ILE A 42 33.22 -7.81 21.03
CA ILE A 42 34.39 -8.54 21.56
C ILE A 42 34.64 -8.14 23.02
N THR A 43 34.66 -6.83 23.33
CA THR A 43 34.92 -6.36 24.70
C THR A 43 33.84 -6.74 25.71
N THR A 44 32.63 -7.02 25.23
CA THR A 44 31.49 -7.46 26.08
C THR A 44 31.33 -8.97 26.15
N GLY A 45 32.23 -9.75 25.52
CA GLY A 45 32.19 -11.22 25.55
C GLY A 45 31.07 -11.85 24.71
N LEU A 46 30.46 -11.08 23.80
CA LEU A 46 29.30 -11.51 23.01
C LEU A 46 29.68 -12.03 21.60
N GLN A 47 30.97 -12.23 21.31
CA GLN A 47 31.47 -12.64 19.99
C GLN A 47 31.00 -14.03 19.53
N HIS A 48 30.56 -14.88 20.46
CA HIS A 48 30.03 -16.21 20.15
C HIS A 48 28.50 -16.26 20.12
N HIS A 49 27.82 -15.13 20.29
CA HIS A 49 26.36 -15.09 20.28
C HIS A 49 25.82 -15.28 18.85
N PRO A 50 25.11 -16.39 18.52
CA PRO A 50 24.79 -16.77 17.14
C PRO A 50 24.10 -15.66 16.34
N ALA A 51 23.05 -15.04 16.89
CA ALA A 51 22.31 -13.99 16.19
C ALA A 51 23.15 -12.73 15.89
N ILE A 52 24.12 -12.39 16.76
CA ILE A 52 24.98 -11.23 16.58
C ILE A 52 26.01 -11.54 15.49
N SER A 53 26.65 -12.71 15.58
CA SER A 53 27.66 -13.15 14.63
C SER A 53 27.07 -13.36 13.22
N SER A 54 25.88 -13.94 13.10
CA SER A 54 25.15 -14.06 11.83
C SER A 54 24.84 -12.69 11.22
N LYS A 55 24.43 -11.70 12.02
CA LYS A 55 24.07 -10.37 11.53
C LYS A 55 25.29 -9.54 11.13
N LEU A 56 26.40 -9.66 11.88
CA LEU A 56 27.71 -9.11 11.51
C LEU A 56 28.17 -9.69 10.17
N LEU A 57 28.13 -11.01 10.02
CA LEU A 57 28.48 -11.71 8.78
C LEU A 57 27.60 -11.24 7.61
N HIS A 58 26.28 -11.21 7.80
CA HIS A 58 25.32 -10.82 6.78
C HIS A 58 25.59 -9.41 6.25
N PHE A 59 25.82 -8.44 7.15
CA PHE A 59 26.19 -7.08 6.74
C PHE A 59 27.48 -7.09 5.91
N CYS A 60 28.52 -7.79 6.39
CA CYS A 60 29.82 -7.80 5.70
C CYS A 60 29.75 -8.44 4.31
N ALA A 61 28.95 -9.49 4.15
CA ALA A 61 28.88 -10.28 2.92
C ALA A 61 27.97 -9.67 1.84
N ILE A 62 26.88 -8.98 2.23
CA ILE A 62 25.81 -8.59 1.30
C ILE A 62 25.65 -7.07 1.14
N SER A 63 25.97 -6.28 2.18
CA SER A 63 25.77 -4.82 2.12
C SER A 63 26.68 -4.17 1.07
N VAL A 64 26.18 -3.13 0.40
CA VAL A 64 26.97 -2.29 -0.53
C VAL A 64 28.18 -1.68 0.18
N SER A 65 28.04 -1.38 1.47
CA SER A 65 29.12 -0.87 2.33
C SER A 65 29.83 -1.98 3.12
N GLY A 66 29.66 -3.24 2.72
CA GLY A 66 30.27 -4.41 3.35
C GLY A 66 31.73 -4.61 2.94
N CYS A 67 32.36 -5.65 3.51
CA CYS A 67 33.72 -6.05 3.18
C CYS A 67 33.80 -7.58 3.17
N LEU A 68 33.95 -8.16 1.98
CA LEU A 68 33.88 -9.61 1.81
C LEU A 68 35.08 -10.34 2.44
N SER A 69 36.27 -9.74 2.41
CA SER A 69 37.45 -10.25 3.12
C SER A 69 37.22 -10.32 4.63
N TYR A 70 36.51 -9.33 5.19
CA TYR A 70 36.13 -9.33 6.60
C TYR A 70 35.03 -10.35 6.90
N ALA A 71 34.06 -10.50 5.99
CA ALA A 71 33.03 -11.55 6.08
C ALA A 71 33.66 -12.95 6.16
N GLN A 72 34.69 -13.23 5.36
CA GLN A 72 35.44 -14.48 5.45
C GLN A 72 36.05 -14.68 6.84
N LEU A 73 36.74 -13.67 7.39
CA LEU A 73 37.35 -13.76 8.72
C LEU A 73 36.32 -13.99 9.84
N LEU A 74 35.11 -13.45 9.71
CA LEU A 74 34.01 -13.72 10.63
C LEU A 74 33.47 -15.14 10.47
N PHE A 75 33.27 -15.59 9.23
CA PHE A 75 32.74 -16.91 8.93
C PHE A 75 33.61 -18.03 9.49
N HIS A 76 34.93 -17.93 9.35
CA HIS A 76 35.87 -18.93 9.88
C HIS A 76 35.89 -19.04 11.42
N ARG A 77 35.31 -18.07 12.13
CA ARG A 77 35.20 -18.11 13.61
C ARG A 77 33.86 -18.66 14.09
N LEU A 78 32.91 -18.92 13.20
CA LEU A 78 31.61 -19.47 13.58
C LEU A 78 31.76 -20.96 13.95
N GLN A 79 31.30 -21.31 15.13
CA GLN A 79 31.13 -22.70 15.54
C GLN A 79 29.73 -23.16 15.10
N ASN A 80 29.66 -24.18 14.24
CA ASN A 80 28.42 -24.71 13.65
C ASN A 80 27.57 -23.66 12.90
N PRO A 81 28.04 -23.17 11.73
CA PRO A 81 27.30 -22.15 10.96
C PRO A 81 25.91 -22.66 10.51
N LEU A 82 24.90 -21.81 10.64
CA LEU A 82 23.52 -22.09 10.21
C LEU A 82 23.39 -21.94 8.69
N THR A 83 22.35 -22.51 8.09
CA THR A 83 22.07 -22.35 6.64
C THR A 83 22.06 -20.88 6.20
N GLN A 84 21.58 -19.95 7.04
CA GLN A 84 21.59 -18.51 6.73
C GLN A 84 23.00 -17.90 6.69
N ASP A 85 23.95 -18.41 7.49
CA ASP A 85 25.34 -17.97 7.50
C ASP A 85 26.05 -18.42 6.21
N TRP A 86 25.85 -19.69 5.83
CA TRP A 86 26.32 -20.23 4.56
C TRP A 86 25.73 -19.46 3.37
N ASN A 87 24.42 -19.21 3.38
CA ASN A 87 23.75 -18.44 2.34
C ASN A 87 24.31 -17.01 2.23
N SER A 88 24.65 -16.38 3.36
CA SER A 88 25.22 -15.03 3.34
C SER A 88 26.60 -14.99 2.68
N ILE A 89 27.50 -15.92 3.03
CA ILE A 89 28.84 -15.96 2.44
C ILE A 89 28.82 -16.41 0.97
N ILE A 90 28.01 -17.42 0.63
CA ILE A 90 27.86 -17.92 -0.75
C ILE A 90 27.28 -16.82 -1.65
N ARG A 91 26.25 -16.09 -1.18
CA ARG A 91 25.66 -14.96 -1.91
C ARG A 91 26.69 -13.87 -2.17
N GLY A 92 27.39 -13.42 -1.12
CA GLY A 92 28.40 -12.36 -1.21
C GLY A 92 29.47 -12.68 -2.26
N PHE A 93 29.98 -13.92 -2.28
CA PHE A 93 30.94 -14.35 -3.30
C PHE A 93 30.32 -14.51 -4.68
N SER A 94 29.08 -14.97 -4.79
CA SER A 94 28.40 -15.14 -6.07
C SER A 94 28.19 -13.82 -6.81
N ASP A 95 28.09 -12.71 -6.07
CA ASP A 95 27.96 -11.34 -6.59
C ASP A 95 29.32 -10.65 -6.76
N SER A 96 30.36 -11.10 -6.06
CA SER A 96 31.72 -10.54 -6.13
C SER A 96 32.47 -10.82 -7.45
N PRO A 97 33.65 -10.20 -7.67
CA PRO A 97 34.58 -10.59 -8.73
C PRO A 97 35.18 -12.01 -8.59
N SER A 98 34.98 -12.70 -7.46
CA SER A 98 35.52 -14.03 -7.17
C SER A 98 34.43 -15.10 -6.98
N PRO A 99 33.59 -15.39 -8.00
CA PRO A 99 32.49 -16.34 -7.89
C PRO A 99 32.93 -17.80 -7.64
N LEU A 100 34.18 -18.17 -7.95
CA LEU A 100 34.74 -19.49 -7.58
C LEU A 100 34.68 -19.76 -6.08
N SER A 101 34.88 -18.72 -5.25
CA SER A 101 34.80 -18.85 -3.80
C SER A 101 33.39 -19.21 -3.33
N ALA A 102 32.33 -18.81 -4.04
CA ALA A 102 30.96 -19.21 -3.71
C ALA A 102 30.76 -20.72 -3.87
N ILE A 103 31.35 -21.31 -4.92
CA ILE A 103 31.35 -22.77 -5.14
C ILE A 103 32.16 -23.48 -4.06
N PHE A 104 33.30 -22.91 -3.66
CA PHE A 104 34.10 -23.44 -2.57
C PHE A 104 33.30 -23.52 -1.25
N TYR A 105 32.63 -22.43 -0.85
CA TYR A 105 31.80 -22.42 0.36
C TYR A 105 30.58 -23.34 0.24
N TYR A 106 29.97 -23.47 -0.93
CA TYR A 106 28.92 -24.47 -1.16
C TYR A 106 29.42 -25.90 -0.95
N ASN A 107 30.61 -26.25 -1.47
CA ASN A 107 31.19 -27.57 -1.26
C ASN A 107 31.49 -27.82 0.22
N ALA A 108 32.06 -26.82 0.89
CA ALA A 108 32.32 -26.90 2.33
C ALA A 108 31.02 -27.10 3.14
N MET A 109 29.93 -26.43 2.76
CA MET A 109 28.61 -26.62 3.37
C MET A 109 28.09 -28.06 3.19
N VAL A 110 28.19 -28.61 1.97
CA VAL A 110 27.71 -29.97 1.66
C VAL A 110 28.59 -31.04 2.33
N SER A 111 29.88 -30.78 2.49
CA SER A 111 30.82 -31.70 3.15
C SER A 111 30.85 -31.58 4.67
N ALA A 112 30.32 -30.50 5.25
CA ALA A 112 30.27 -30.33 6.69
C ALA A 112 29.29 -31.34 7.32
N ALA A 113 29.70 -32.00 8.39
CA ALA A 113 28.87 -32.94 9.16
C ALA A 113 27.80 -32.24 10.05
N SER A 114 27.37 -31.03 9.67
CA SER A 114 26.42 -30.20 10.43
C SER A 114 24.98 -30.40 9.95
N ASP A 115 24.00 -30.10 10.80
CA ASP A 115 22.56 -30.15 10.45
C ASP A 115 22.12 -29.12 9.38
N SER A 116 22.99 -28.18 9.02
CA SER A 116 22.72 -27.16 8.00
C SER A 116 22.70 -27.78 6.59
N ARG A 117 21.53 -27.74 5.94
CA ARG A 117 21.34 -28.25 4.57
C ARG A 117 21.15 -27.12 3.54
N PRO A 118 21.58 -27.32 2.29
CA PRO A 118 21.28 -26.40 1.20
C PRO A 118 19.78 -26.19 1.00
N ASP A 119 19.37 -24.94 0.80
CA ASP A 119 17.99 -24.55 0.51
C ASP A 119 17.86 -23.88 -0.88
N THR A 120 16.64 -23.46 -1.22
CA THR A 120 16.32 -22.76 -2.48
C THR A 120 17.26 -21.57 -2.75
N PHE A 121 17.62 -20.82 -1.71
CA PHE A 121 18.54 -19.69 -1.83
C PHE A 121 19.97 -20.16 -2.09
N THR A 122 20.44 -21.19 -1.38
CA THR A 122 21.76 -21.80 -1.60
C THR A 122 21.93 -22.20 -3.07
N PHE A 123 20.95 -22.92 -3.62
CA PHE A 123 20.99 -23.37 -5.01
C PHE A 123 20.99 -22.19 -5.99
N SER A 124 20.21 -21.15 -5.72
CA SER A 124 20.18 -19.96 -6.57
C SER A 124 21.54 -19.27 -6.64
N PHE A 125 22.21 -19.08 -5.49
CA PHE A 125 23.51 -18.41 -5.44
C PHE A 125 24.63 -19.26 -6.05
N VAL A 126 24.67 -20.57 -5.78
CA VAL A 126 25.72 -21.44 -6.35
C VAL A 126 25.54 -21.61 -7.86
N LEU A 127 24.30 -21.69 -8.38
CA LEU A 127 24.06 -21.77 -9.83
C LEU A 127 24.47 -20.49 -10.53
N LYS A 128 24.17 -19.33 -9.94
CA LYS A 128 24.67 -18.04 -10.42
C LYS A 128 26.21 -18.00 -10.46
N ALA A 129 26.87 -18.50 -9.42
CA ALA A 129 28.32 -18.58 -9.40
C ALA A 129 28.86 -19.51 -10.50
N CYS A 130 28.27 -20.70 -10.65
CA CYS A 130 28.67 -21.69 -11.66
C CYS A 130 28.55 -21.16 -13.09
N GLU A 131 27.49 -20.41 -13.37
CA GLU A 131 27.32 -19.72 -14.65
C GLU A 131 28.46 -18.72 -14.90
N ARG A 132 28.75 -17.86 -13.92
CA ARG A 132 29.78 -16.82 -14.05
C ARG A 132 31.18 -17.39 -14.28
N VAL A 133 31.49 -18.55 -13.68
CA VAL A 133 32.79 -19.23 -13.86
C VAL A 133 32.78 -20.28 -14.96
N LYS A 134 31.63 -20.47 -15.63
CA LYS A 134 31.40 -21.50 -16.64
C LYS A 134 31.72 -22.94 -16.20
N ALA A 135 31.38 -23.29 -14.96
CA ALA A 135 31.66 -24.59 -14.36
C ALA A 135 30.55 -25.63 -14.64
N GLN A 136 30.47 -26.12 -15.89
CA GLN A 136 29.44 -27.05 -16.34
C GLN A 136 29.31 -28.33 -15.50
N SER A 137 30.44 -28.96 -15.15
CA SER A 137 30.45 -30.19 -14.36
C SER A 137 29.81 -29.96 -13.00
N LYS A 138 30.09 -28.80 -12.39
CA LYS A 138 29.50 -28.42 -11.11
C LYS A 138 28.00 -28.14 -11.21
N CYS A 139 27.53 -27.49 -12.27
CA CYS A 139 26.09 -27.30 -12.51
C CYS A 139 25.32 -28.62 -12.55
N LYS A 140 25.88 -29.64 -13.22
CA LYS A 140 25.26 -30.98 -13.31
C LYS A 140 25.21 -31.68 -11.94
N GLU A 141 26.28 -31.54 -11.16
CA GLU A 141 26.33 -32.05 -9.78
C GLU A 141 25.25 -31.39 -8.90
N VAL A 142 25.15 -30.06 -8.94
CA VAL A 142 24.13 -29.29 -8.21
C VAL A 142 22.73 -29.68 -8.66
N HIS A 143 22.48 -29.87 -9.96
CA HIS A 143 21.20 -30.34 -10.47
C HIS A 143 20.80 -31.72 -9.90
N GLY A 144 21.74 -32.67 -9.87
CA GLY A 144 21.50 -33.97 -9.25
C GLY A 144 21.16 -33.85 -7.75
N PHE A 145 21.82 -32.93 -7.05
CA PHE A 145 21.54 -32.64 -5.64
C PHE A 145 20.14 -32.02 -5.43
N VAL A 146 19.75 -31.05 -6.27
CA VAL A 146 18.41 -30.42 -6.27
C VAL A 146 17.30 -31.45 -6.41
N ILE A 147 17.45 -32.42 -7.32
CA ILE A 147 16.48 -33.50 -7.51
C ILE A 147 16.39 -34.38 -6.26
N ARG A 148 17.55 -34.79 -5.73
CA ARG A 148 17.63 -35.69 -4.57
C ARG A 148 17.03 -35.06 -3.30
N CYS A 149 17.17 -33.74 -3.15
CA CYS A 149 16.62 -32.99 -2.03
C CYS A 149 15.17 -32.53 -2.21
N GLY A 150 14.50 -32.91 -3.31
CA GLY A 150 13.06 -32.64 -3.50
C GLY A 150 12.74 -31.25 -4.08
N TYR A 151 13.73 -30.46 -4.49
CA TYR A 151 13.55 -29.11 -5.03
C TYR A 151 13.24 -29.07 -6.53
N LYS A 152 12.93 -30.22 -7.16
CA LYS A 152 12.66 -30.35 -8.60
C LYS A 152 11.44 -29.58 -9.12
N ARG A 153 10.58 -29.07 -8.23
CA ARG A 153 9.39 -28.27 -8.56
C ARG A 153 9.48 -26.82 -8.06
N ASP A 154 10.61 -26.44 -7.45
CA ASP A 154 10.83 -25.07 -6.98
C ASP A 154 11.11 -24.17 -8.19
N VAL A 155 10.19 -23.23 -8.44
CA VAL A 155 10.22 -22.35 -9.63
C VAL A 155 11.52 -21.55 -9.69
N VAL A 156 12.01 -21.06 -8.55
CA VAL A 156 13.22 -20.22 -8.50
C VAL A 156 14.46 -21.05 -8.82
N VAL A 157 14.57 -22.26 -8.27
CA VAL A 157 15.68 -23.18 -8.56
C VAL A 157 15.64 -23.64 -10.02
N CYS A 158 14.47 -24.02 -10.53
CA CYS A 158 14.29 -24.48 -11.92
C CYS A 158 14.64 -23.38 -12.94
N THR A 159 14.19 -22.15 -12.73
CA THR A 159 14.54 -21.02 -13.62
C THR A 159 16.05 -20.75 -13.62
N ASN A 160 16.70 -20.79 -12.46
CA ASN A 160 18.15 -20.62 -12.37
C ASN A 160 18.93 -21.77 -13.00
N LEU A 161 18.45 -23.01 -12.87
CA LEU A 161 19.02 -24.19 -13.53
C LEU A 161 18.94 -24.07 -15.06
N ILE A 162 17.76 -23.76 -15.60
CA ILE A 162 17.55 -23.62 -17.05
C ILE A 162 18.47 -22.54 -17.61
N ARG A 163 18.49 -21.36 -16.99
CA ARG A 163 19.35 -20.23 -17.40
C ARG A 163 20.82 -20.61 -17.43
N THR A 164 21.29 -21.29 -16.38
CA THR A 164 22.69 -21.71 -16.25
C THR A 164 23.03 -22.79 -17.28
N LEU A 165 22.16 -23.79 -17.49
CA LEU A 165 22.39 -24.86 -18.45
C LEU A 165 22.32 -24.36 -19.91
N HIS A 166 21.42 -23.42 -20.21
CA HIS A 166 21.25 -22.83 -21.53
C HIS A 166 22.45 -21.96 -21.94
N ASN A 167 22.95 -21.11 -21.05
CA ASN A 167 24.11 -20.24 -21.32
C ASN A 167 25.45 -20.99 -21.45
N GLN A 168 25.47 -22.29 -21.15
CA GLN A 168 26.67 -23.13 -21.17
C GLN A 168 26.70 -24.14 -22.32
N LEU A 169 25.59 -24.32 -23.05
CA LEU A 169 25.51 -25.26 -24.17
C LEU A 169 26.01 -24.60 -25.46
N ASP A 170 27.30 -24.73 -25.73
CA ASP A 170 27.75 -24.82 -27.12
C ASP A 170 27.32 -26.21 -27.65
N ILE A 171 26.14 -26.22 -28.27
CA ILE A 171 25.45 -27.43 -28.75
C ILE A 171 26.35 -28.23 -29.72
N SER A 172 27.29 -27.58 -30.41
CA SER A 172 28.16 -28.19 -31.42
C SER A 172 29.30 -29.03 -30.84
N SER A 173 29.90 -28.61 -29.73
CA SER A 173 31.06 -29.26 -29.11
C SER A 173 30.69 -30.57 -28.39
N HIS A 174 29.51 -30.61 -27.75
CA HIS A 174 29.04 -31.79 -27.02
C HIS A 174 28.57 -32.91 -27.97
N LEU A 175 27.96 -32.54 -29.10
CA LEU A 175 27.58 -33.50 -30.15
C LEU A 175 28.81 -34.22 -30.75
N ASN A 176 29.92 -33.50 -30.95
CA ASN A 176 31.15 -34.07 -31.52
C ASN A 176 31.94 -34.97 -30.55
N THR A 177 31.86 -34.72 -29.25
CA THR A 177 32.50 -35.56 -28.22
C THR A 177 31.70 -36.82 -27.92
N ILE A 178 30.37 -36.75 -27.98
CA ILE A 178 29.47 -37.91 -27.85
C ILE A 178 29.55 -38.80 -29.10
N ARG A 179 29.62 -38.21 -30.30
CA ARG A 179 29.84 -38.92 -31.58
C ARG A 179 31.11 -39.77 -31.61
N LYS A 180 32.16 -39.38 -30.88
CA LYS A 180 33.42 -40.13 -30.80
C LYS A 180 33.40 -41.30 -29.81
N ASN A 181 32.42 -41.36 -28.89
CA ASN A 181 32.41 -42.31 -27.77
C ASN A 181 31.23 -43.30 -27.78
N VAL A 182 30.31 -43.25 -28.75
CA VAL A 182 29.19 -44.20 -28.87
C VAL A 182 29.39 -45.07 -30.10
N LYS A 183 29.52 -46.39 -29.90
CA LYS A 183 29.82 -47.37 -30.96
C LYS A 183 28.58 -48.02 -31.60
N ASN A 184 27.36 -47.68 -31.19
CA ASN A 184 26.13 -48.28 -31.72
C ASN A 184 24.98 -47.27 -31.88
N ASP A 185 24.40 -47.22 -33.09
CA ASP A 185 23.35 -46.26 -33.48
C ASP A 185 21.97 -46.51 -32.82
N ALA A 186 21.72 -47.73 -32.29
CA ALA A 186 20.45 -48.08 -31.65
C ALA A 186 20.26 -47.44 -30.26
N GLU A 187 21.34 -47.18 -29.53
CA GLU A 187 21.29 -46.55 -28.19
C GLU A 187 21.13 -45.01 -28.30
N PHE A 188 21.59 -44.43 -29.42
CA PHE A 188 21.41 -43.02 -29.75
C PHE A 188 19.94 -42.66 -30.03
N GLN A 189 19.20 -43.54 -30.72
CA GLN A 189 17.78 -43.32 -31.06
C GLN A 189 16.83 -43.38 -29.84
N LEU A 190 17.15 -44.19 -28.82
CA LEU A 190 16.35 -44.29 -27.59
C LEU A 190 16.51 -43.06 -26.69
N LEU A 191 17.69 -42.42 -26.72
CA LEU A 191 18.02 -41.22 -25.93
C LEU A 191 17.49 -39.91 -26.55
N THR A 192 17.19 -39.87 -27.84
CA THR A 192 16.62 -38.69 -28.53
C THR A 192 15.09 -38.61 -28.41
N SER A 193 14.40 -39.76 -28.42
CA SER A 193 12.93 -39.84 -28.31
C SER A 193 12.38 -39.27 -26.99
N ASP A 194 13.05 -39.56 -25.86
CA ASP A 194 12.62 -39.11 -24.53
C ASP A 194 12.97 -37.63 -24.28
N ARG A 195 13.98 -37.08 -25.00
CA ARG A 195 14.41 -35.68 -24.87
C ARG A 195 13.50 -34.70 -25.61
N ASP A 196 12.99 -35.08 -26.78
CA ASP A 196 12.05 -34.25 -27.53
C ASP A 196 10.72 -34.12 -26.79
N GLN A 197 10.26 -35.17 -26.12
CA GLN A 197 9.05 -35.14 -25.30
C GLN A 197 9.20 -34.22 -24.07
N VAL A 198 10.34 -34.26 -23.38
CA VAL A 198 10.64 -33.35 -22.26
C VAL A 198 10.72 -31.89 -22.72
N VAL A 199 11.28 -31.62 -23.90
CA VAL A 199 11.33 -30.26 -24.47
C VAL A 199 9.93 -29.79 -24.87
N VAL A 200 9.11 -30.64 -25.50
CA VAL A 200 7.72 -30.32 -25.85
C VAL A 200 6.87 -30.07 -24.60
N ASP A 201 7.02 -30.88 -23.56
CA ASP A 201 6.30 -30.70 -22.30
C ASP A 201 6.80 -29.46 -21.52
N ALA A 202 8.10 -29.15 -21.61
CA ALA A 202 8.65 -27.91 -21.08
C ALA A 202 8.13 -26.67 -21.84
N VAL A 203 8.04 -26.72 -23.18
CA VAL A 203 7.47 -25.64 -24.00
C VAL A 203 5.97 -25.47 -23.71
N LYS A 204 5.21 -26.56 -23.57
CA LYS A 204 3.80 -26.50 -23.15
C LYS A 204 3.65 -25.92 -21.74
N GLN A 205 4.52 -26.30 -20.80
CA GLN A 205 4.54 -25.76 -19.44
C GLN A 205 4.93 -24.27 -19.42
N ILE A 206 5.90 -23.86 -20.24
CA ILE A 206 6.30 -22.45 -20.41
C ILE A 206 5.14 -21.66 -21.00
N ASN A 207 4.47 -22.17 -22.03
CA ASN A 207 3.35 -21.49 -22.65
C ASN A 207 2.14 -21.39 -21.69
N ARG A 208 1.89 -22.43 -20.88
CA ARG A 208 0.88 -22.42 -19.80
C ARG A 208 1.24 -21.43 -18.69
N ASN A 209 2.51 -21.34 -18.31
CA ASN A 209 2.97 -20.38 -17.31
C ASN A 209 2.96 -18.94 -17.85
N LEU A 210 3.25 -18.73 -19.14
CA LEU A 210 3.21 -17.43 -19.80
C LEU A 210 1.78 -16.93 -19.94
N THR A 211 0.83 -17.83 -20.28
CA THR A 211 -0.60 -17.53 -20.27
C THR A 211 -1.12 -17.26 -18.86
N MET A 212 -0.72 -18.03 -17.85
CA MET A 212 -1.07 -17.75 -16.45
C MET A 212 -0.45 -16.43 -15.95
N ALA A 213 0.77 -16.11 -16.35
CA ALA A 213 1.43 -14.84 -16.02
C ALA A 213 0.75 -13.66 -16.73
N ALA A 214 0.32 -13.82 -17.98
CA ALA A 214 -0.45 -12.82 -18.71
C ALA A 214 -1.83 -12.62 -18.07
N ILE A 215 -2.53 -13.69 -17.66
CA ILE A 215 -3.80 -13.62 -16.93
C ILE A 215 -3.61 -12.93 -15.58
N LEU A 216 -2.55 -13.27 -14.83
CA LEU A 216 -2.24 -12.65 -13.54
C LEU A 216 -1.85 -11.17 -13.71
N ALA A 217 -1.07 -10.82 -14.72
CA ALA A 217 -0.73 -9.42 -15.03
C ALA A 217 -1.98 -8.64 -15.44
N LEU A 218 -2.87 -9.22 -16.24
CA LEU A 218 -4.16 -8.63 -16.59
C LEU A 218 -5.03 -8.45 -15.34
N PHE A 219 -5.04 -9.44 -14.44
CA PHE A 219 -5.78 -9.39 -13.17
C PHE A 219 -5.20 -8.34 -12.21
N VAL A 220 -3.88 -8.18 -12.14
CA VAL A 220 -3.21 -7.15 -11.32
C VAL A 220 -3.49 -5.76 -11.90
N MET A 221 -3.46 -5.60 -13.22
CA MET A 221 -3.79 -4.34 -13.90
C MET A 221 -5.26 -3.95 -13.69
N THR A 222 -6.20 -4.90 -13.83
CA THR A 222 -7.62 -4.64 -13.56
C THR A 222 -7.89 -4.40 -12.08
N PHE A 223 -7.24 -5.14 -11.18
CA PHE A 223 -7.35 -4.91 -9.73
C PHE A 223 -6.78 -3.54 -9.35
N ALA A 224 -5.60 -3.15 -9.85
CA ALA A 224 -5.03 -1.82 -9.61
C ALA A 224 -5.93 -0.68 -10.12
N ALA A 225 -6.59 -0.86 -11.27
CA ALA A 225 -7.56 0.10 -11.80
C ALA A 225 -8.83 0.20 -10.92
N VAL A 226 -9.24 -0.90 -10.27
CA VAL A 226 -10.39 -0.91 -9.34
C VAL A 226 -10.05 -0.19 -8.02
N PHE A 227 -8.82 -0.30 -7.51
CA PHE A 227 -8.40 0.38 -6.27
C PHE A 227 -8.09 1.88 -6.42
N ALA A 228 -7.93 2.39 -7.64
CA ALA A 228 -7.78 3.83 -7.90
C ALA A 228 -9.10 4.61 -7.73
N THR A 229 -10.21 3.95 -7.39
CA THR A 229 -11.52 4.59 -7.19
C THR A 229 -11.73 5.02 -5.73
N SER A 230 -10.81 5.80 -5.15
CA SER A 230 -11.16 6.55 -3.94
C SER A 230 -12.03 7.74 -4.36
N VAL A 231 -13.36 7.57 -4.21
CA VAL A 231 -14.43 8.45 -4.70
C VAL A 231 -14.46 9.82 -3.99
N ALA A 232 -13.39 10.61 -4.15
CA ALA A 232 -13.31 12.04 -3.91
C ALA A 232 -13.30 12.77 -5.28
N ASP A 233 -13.22 14.10 -5.27
CA ASP A 233 -12.97 14.85 -6.50
C ASP A 233 -11.63 14.40 -7.11
N PRO A 234 -11.54 14.21 -8.45
CA PRO A 234 -10.28 13.84 -9.10
C PRO A 234 -9.19 14.90 -8.88
N ASP A 235 -7.94 14.46 -8.76
CA ASP A 235 -6.81 15.39 -8.72
C ASP A 235 -6.70 16.18 -10.04
N LEU A 236 -6.32 17.45 -9.92
CA LEU A 236 -6.05 18.32 -11.05
C LEU A 236 -4.86 17.82 -11.88
N LEU A 237 -4.96 17.95 -13.20
CA LEU A 237 -3.90 17.56 -14.15
C LEU A 237 -3.14 18.75 -14.73
N GLN A 238 -3.57 19.97 -14.40
CA GLN A 238 -3.00 21.25 -14.84
C GLN A 238 -3.32 22.33 -13.81
N ASP A 239 -2.58 23.43 -13.81
CA ASP A 239 -2.69 24.50 -12.81
C ASP A 239 -4.12 25.05 -12.64
N VAL A 240 -4.82 25.28 -13.76
CA VAL A 240 -6.19 25.81 -13.75
C VAL A 240 -7.06 25.17 -14.84
N CYS A 241 -8.32 24.91 -14.52
CA CYS A 241 -9.37 24.50 -15.46
C CYS A 241 -10.69 25.15 -15.05
N VAL A 242 -10.86 26.44 -15.34
CA VAL A 242 -12.08 27.19 -14.97
C VAL A 242 -13.31 26.58 -15.64
N ALA A 243 -14.37 26.30 -14.89
CA ALA A 243 -15.58 25.68 -15.42
C ALA A 243 -16.28 26.54 -16.48
N GLU A 244 -16.59 25.93 -17.63
CA GLU A 244 -17.51 26.46 -18.64
C GLU A 244 -18.94 25.99 -18.33
N LEU A 245 -19.62 26.75 -17.46
CA LEU A 245 -20.95 26.40 -16.95
C LEU A 245 -22.04 26.33 -18.04
N LYS A 246 -21.81 26.93 -19.22
CA LYS A 246 -22.77 26.94 -20.33
C LYS A 246 -22.44 25.94 -21.44
N SER A 247 -21.46 25.07 -21.23
CA SER A 247 -21.07 24.08 -22.24
C SER A 247 -22.22 23.12 -22.54
N ALA A 248 -22.41 22.79 -23.82
CA ALA A 248 -23.33 21.72 -24.24
C ALA A 248 -22.77 20.31 -23.94
N VAL A 249 -21.45 20.19 -23.78
CA VAL A 249 -20.79 18.91 -23.50
C VAL A 249 -20.93 18.55 -22.03
N LYS A 250 -21.39 17.33 -21.75
CA LYS A 250 -21.51 16.79 -20.39
C LYS A 250 -20.37 15.80 -20.11
N LEU A 251 -19.69 16.00 -18.99
CA LEU A 251 -18.65 15.11 -18.47
C LEU A 251 -18.69 15.09 -16.94
N ASN A 252 -17.84 14.29 -16.29
CA ASN A 252 -17.73 14.29 -14.83
C ASN A 252 -17.06 15.59 -14.34
N GLY A 253 -17.85 16.53 -13.81
CA GLY A 253 -17.41 17.89 -13.52
C GLY A 253 -17.84 18.84 -14.63
N PHE A 254 -16.93 19.73 -15.06
CA PHE A 254 -17.20 20.74 -16.08
C PHE A 254 -16.07 20.78 -17.11
N THR A 255 -16.40 21.11 -18.36
CA THR A 255 -15.40 21.49 -19.36
C THR A 255 -14.64 22.75 -18.91
N CYS A 256 -13.39 22.90 -19.38
CA CYS A 256 -12.58 24.08 -19.07
C CYS A 256 -12.85 25.20 -20.09
N LYS A 257 -12.83 26.46 -19.62
CA LYS A 257 -12.70 27.63 -20.49
C LYS A 257 -11.35 27.65 -21.21
N ASP A 258 -11.29 28.36 -22.34
CA ASP A 258 -10.03 28.70 -22.99
C ASP A 258 -9.17 29.56 -22.06
N ILE A 259 -7.87 29.24 -21.97
CA ILE A 259 -6.93 29.93 -21.09
C ILE A 259 -6.84 31.43 -21.37
N ALA A 260 -7.07 31.87 -22.61
CA ALA A 260 -7.08 33.27 -22.99
C ALA A 260 -8.26 34.06 -22.39
N ASN A 261 -9.32 33.37 -21.95
CA ASN A 261 -10.54 33.97 -21.41
C ASN A 261 -10.63 33.86 -19.87
N ILE A 262 -9.59 33.34 -19.21
CA ILE A 262 -9.53 33.22 -17.75
C ILE A 262 -9.14 34.56 -17.14
N THR A 263 -9.88 34.97 -16.11
CA THR A 263 -9.64 36.23 -15.39
C THR A 263 -9.69 36.03 -13.87
N SER A 264 -9.28 37.05 -13.10
CA SER A 264 -9.38 37.01 -11.63
C SER A 264 -10.81 36.84 -11.13
N GLU A 265 -11.80 37.30 -11.87
CA GLU A 265 -13.22 37.19 -11.51
C GLU A 265 -13.71 35.74 -11.48
N ASP A 266 -13.06 34.84 -12.23
CA ASP A 266 -13.39 33.41 -12.21
C ASP A 266 -13.04 32.73 -10.87
N PHE A 267 -12.16 33.34 -10.08
CA PHE A 267 -11.67 32.84 -8.80
C PHE A 267 -12.21 33.64 -7.61
N PHE A 268 -13.10 34.61 -7.85
CA PHE A 268 -13.58 35.54 -6.83
C PHE A 268 -15.08 35.37 -6.58
N PHE A 269 -15.50 35.46 -5.31
CA PHE A 269 -16.90 35.54 -4.93
C PHE A 269 -17.09 36.27 -3.60
N ALA A 270 -17.72 37.44 -3.65
CA ALA A 270 -18.03 38.24 -2.47
C ALA A 270 -19.29 37.79 -1.70
N GLY A 271 -20.01 36.77 -2.18
CA GLY A 271 -21.34 36.43 -1.65
C GLY A 271 -21.36 35.94 -0.20
N LEU A 272 -20.21 35.52 0.35
CA LEU A 272 -20.11 35.13 1.76
C LEU A 272 -19.85 36.31 2.71
N ALA A 273 -19.58 37.51 2.18
CA ALA A 273 -19.17 38.67 2.97
C ALA A 273 -20.29 39.22 3.87
N LYS A 274 -21.56 38.96 3.55
CA LYS A 274 -22.72 39.49 4.27
C LYS A 274 -23.64 38.36 4.74
N PRO A 275 -24.33 38.51 5.88
CA PRO A 275 -25.36 37.58 6.32
C PRO A 275 -26.48 37.44 5.30
N GLY A 276 -26.95 36.21 5.11
CA GLY A 276 -28.14 35.90 4.33
C GLY A 276 -29.46 36.11 5.10
N PRO A 277 -30.60 36.33 4.42
CA PRO A 277 -31.89 36.50 5.08
C PRO A 277 -32.40 35.21 5.74
N THR A 278 -32.60 35.25 7.05
CA THR A 278 -33.08 34.12 7.86
C THR A 278 -34.59 34.15 8.14
N ASN A 279 -35.33 35.12 7.57
CA ASN A 279 -36.79 35.17 7.66
C ASN A 279 -37.44 34.15 6.71
N ASN A 280 -37.31 32.87 7.05
CA ASN A 280 -37.87 31.75 6.31
C ASN A 280 -38.34 30.66 7.28
N THR A 281 -39.01 29.62 6.75
CA THR A 281 -39.62 28.54 7.56
C THR A 281 -38.64 27.88 8.54
N PHE A 282 -37.35 27.81 8.21
CA PHE A 282 -36.33 27.14 9.01
C PHE A 282 -35.54 28.12 9.90
N GLY A 283 -35.66 29.43 9.70
CA GLY A 283 -34.89 30.41 10.45
C GLY A 283 -33.39 30.39 10.13
N SER A 284 -32.98 29.80 9.01
CA SER A 284 -31.58 29.72 8.59
C SER A 284 -31.45 29.79 7.07
N LEU A 285 -30.31 30.27 6.57
CA LEU A 285 -30.01 30.27 5.14
C LEU A 285 -28.58 29.83 4.86
N VAL A 286 -28.40 28.96 3.88
CA VAL A 286 -27.10 28.54 3.35
C VAL A 286 -26.80 29.33 2.07
N THR A 287 -25.71 30.09 2.09
CA THR A 287 -25.15 30.78 0.93
C THR A 287 -23.93 30.00 0.43
N GLY A 288 -24.09 29.27 -0.67
CA GLY A 288 -23.02 28.43 -1.25
C GLY A 288 -21.99 29.23 -2.03
N ALA A 289 -20.72 28.83 -1.90
CA ALA A 289 -19.57 29.26 -2.69
C ALA A 289 -18.87 28.02 -3.28
N ASN A 290 -19.58 27.35 -4.17
CA ASN A 290 -19.16 26.14 -4.88
C ASN A 290 -18.75 26.48 -6.33
N VAL A 291 -18.40 25.47 -7.12
CA VAL A 291 -17.98 25.66 -8.54
C VAL A 291 -19.02 26.38 -9.42
N GLU A 292 -20.31 26.35 -9.06
CA GLU A 292 -21.35 27.08 -9.81
C GLU A 292 -21.33 28.59 -9.53
N LYS A 293 -20.72 29.01 -8.43
CA LYS A 293 -20.53 30.42 -8.04
C LYS A 293 -19.11 30.91 -8.25
N ILE A 294 -18.13 30.03 -8.12
CA ILE A 294 -16.70 30.28 -8.36
C ILE A 294 -16.20 29.25 -9.39
N PRO A 295 -16.34 29.54 -10.70
CA PRO A 295 -15.96 28.59 -11.76
C PRO A 295 -14.51 28.10 -11.68
N GLY A 296 -13.61 28.91 -11.10
CA GLY A 296 -12.21 28.55 -10.86
C GLY A 296 -11.99 27.42 -9.86
N LEU A 297 -13.00 27.00 -9.09
CA LEU A 297 -12.92 25.83 -8.20
C LEU A 297 -12.93 24.49 -8.94
N ASN A 298 -13.24 24.49 -10.23
CA ASN A 298 -13.31 23.26 -11.00
C ASN A 298 -11.96 22.54 -11.02
N THR A 299 -11.98 21.23 -10.75
CA THR A 299 -10.84 20.32 -10.54
C THR A 299 -10.04 20.53 -9.24
N LEU A 300 -10.35 21.53 -8.41
CA LEU A 300 -9.55 21.85 -7.22
C LEU A 300 -10.02 21.15 -5.93
N GLY A 301 -11.14 20.42 -5.98
CA GLY A 301 -11.57 19.56 -4.87
C GLY A 301 -12.00 20.27 -3.60
N VAL A 302 -12.33 21.57 -3.65
CA VAL A 302 -12.72 22.36 -2.47
C VAL A 302 -13.87 23.32 -2.76
N SER A 303 -14.68 23.60 -1.74
CA SER A 303 -15.69 24.67 -1.77
C SER A 303 -16.02 25.16 -0.36
N LEU A 304 -16.73 26.29 -0.29
CA LEU A 304 -17.20 26.88 0.96
C LEU A 304 -18.72 27.10 0.94
N SER A 305 -19.30 27.33 2.11
CA SER A 305 -20.58 28.01 2.26
C SER A 305 -20.58 28.85 3.54
N ARG A 306 -21.46 29.86 3.58
CA ARG A 306 -21.81 30.57 4.81
C ARG A 306 -23.21 30.15 5.21
N ILE A 307 -23.44 29.93 6.49
CA ILE A 307 -24.78 29.64 7.01
C ILE A 307 -25.09 30.63 8.12
N ASP A 308 -26.21 31.33 8.00
CA ASP A 308 -26.69 32.29 8.97
C ASP A 308 -27.98 31.75 9.63
N TYR A 309 -28.12 31.99 10.94
CA TYR A 309 -29.22 31.47 11.77
C TYR A 309 -29.83 32.59 12.61
N ALA A 310 -31.15 32.75 12.53
CA ALA A 310 -31.93 33.50 13.51
C ALA A 310 -31.92 32.77 14.87
N PRO A 311 -32.30 33.43 15.98
CA PRO A 311 -32.61 32.72 17.23
C PRO A 311 -33.68 31.65 16.99
N GLY A 312 -33.40 30.41 17.38
CA GLY A 312 -34.27 29.27 17.05
C GLY A 312 -34.16 28.78 15.61
N GLY A 313 -33.20 29.26 14.81
CA GLY A 313 -32.96 28.78 13.44
C GLY A 313 -32.43 27.35 13.41
N LEU A 314 -32.82 26.57 12.40
CA LEU A 314 -32.46 25.16 12.20
C LEU A 314 -32.02 24.96 10.76
N ASN A 315 -30.77 24.56 10.54
CA ASN A 315 -30.43 23.89 9.29
C ASN A 315 -30.85 22.41 9.46
N PRO A 316 -31.93 21.97 8.79
CA PRO A 316 -32.59 20.70 9.09
C PRO A 316 -31.67 19.51 8.78
N PRO A 317 -31.98 18.30 9.30
CA PRO A 317 -31.23 17.10 8.98
C PRO A 317 -30.99 16.94 7.47
N HIS A 318 -29.72 16.88 7.09
CA HIS A 318 -29.27 16.79 5.70
C HIS A 318 -27.98 15.97 5.59
N THR A 319 -27.57 15.68 4.36
CA THR A 319 -26.31 14.98 4.06
C THR A 319 -25.64 15.56 2.82
N HIS A 320 -24.31 15.48 2.80
CA HIS A 320 -23.46 15.78 1.66
C HIS A 320 -22.91 14.47 1.07
N PRO A 321 -23.47 13.98 -0.06
CA PRO A 321 -23.12 12.66 -0.58
C PRO A 321 -21.68 12.58 -1.09
N ARG A 322 -21.06 13.74 -1.42
CA ARG A 322 -19.74 13.77 -2.06
C ARG A 322 -18.63 14.39 -1.21
N ALA A 323 -18.92 15.00 -0.06
CA ALA A 323 -17.91 15.67 0.74
C ALA A 323 -18.06 15.45 2.25
N THR A 324 -16.92 15.47 2.94
CA THR A 324 -16.83 15.79 4.37
C THR A 324 -16.99 17.30 4.53
N GLU A 325 -17.61 17.72 5.62
CA GLU A 325 -17.79 19.12 5.98
C GLU A 325 -17.04 19.43 7.28
N ILE A 326 -16.44 20.62 7.34
CA ILE A 326 -15.98 21.22 8.59
C ILE A 326 -16.61 22.60 8.72
N VAL A 327 -17.22 22.89 9.86
CA VAL A 327 -17.73 24.23 10.17
C VAL A 327 -16.78 24.97 11.10
N PHE A 328 -16.68 26.28 10.90
CA PHE A 328 -16.03 27.24 11.79
C PHE A 328 -17.06 28.29 12.21
N VAL A 329 -17.23 28.51 13.52
CA VAL A 329 -18.22 29.46 14.03
C VAL A 329 -17.69 30.89 13.94
N LEU A 330 -18.37 31.72 13.14
CA LEU A 330 -18.05 33.14 12.98
C LEU A 330 -18.60 33.99 14.14
N GLU A 331 -19.82 33.70 14.56
CA GLU A 331 -20.56 34.45 15.57
C GLU A 331 -21.63 33.58 16.24
N GLY A 332 -21.98 33.94 17.47
CA GLY A 332 -22.97 33.22 18.27
C GLY A 332 -22.51 31.85 18.75
N GLU A 333 -23.50 30.99 19.03
CA GLU A 333 -23.38 29.63 19.51
C GLU A 333 -24.36 28.73 18.76
N LEU A 334 -23.95 27.48 18.47
CA LEU A 334 -24.74 26.50 17.75
C LEU A 334 -24.62 25.13 18.38
N ASP A 335 -25.77 24.45 18.50
CA ASP A 335 -25.80 23.02 18.73
C ASP A 335 -25.69 22.28 17.40
N VAL A 336 -24.65 21.47 17.27
CA VAL A 336 -24.38 20.70 16.06
C VAL A 336 -24.36 19.22 16.37
N GLY A 337 -24.69 18.39 15.39
CA GLY A 337 -24.52 16.96 15.54
C GLY A 337 -24.72 16.16 14.27
N PHE A 338 -24.16 14.96 14.25
CA PHE A 338 -24.36 13.96 13.21
C PHE A 338 -24.75 12.60 13.79
N ILE A 339 -25.34 11.78 12.94
CA ILE A 339 -25.82 10.45 13.30
C ILE A 339 -24.96 9.42 12.56
N THR A 340 -24.36 8.50 13.31
CA THR A 340 -23.58 7.40 12.73
C THR A 340 -24.49 6.37 12.05
N THR A 341 -23.92 5.51 11.21
CA THR A 341 -24.66 4.39 10.60
C THR A 341 -25.16 3.37 11.62
N SER A 342 -24.65 3.39 12.85
CA SER A 342 -25.17 2.63 13.99
C SER A 342 -26.24 3.39 14.80
N ASN A 343 -26.80 4.47 14.25
CA ASN A 343 -27.82 5.31 14.86
C ASN A 343 -27.39 5.97 16.19
N VAL A 344 -26.09 6.29 16.33
CA VAL A 344 -25.58 7.03 17.49
C VAL A 344 -25.48 8.51 17.14
N LEU A 345 -26.11 9.37 17.95
CA LEU A 345 -25.96 10.81 17.86
C LEU A 345 -24.65 11.25 18.51
N ILE A 346 -23.82 11.97 17.74
CA ILE A 346 -22.64 12.67 18.22
C ILE A 346 -22.92 14.16 18.08
N SER A 347 -23.01 14.87 19.20
CA SER A 347 -23.39 16.28 19.23
C SER A 347 -22.54 17.11 20.20
N LYS A 348 -22.49 18.42 19.96
CA LYS A 348 -21.78 19.40 20.80
C LYS A 348 -22.37 20.79 20.59
N SER A 349 -22.38 21.60 21.65
CA SER A 349 -22.55 23.06 21.55
C SER A 349 -21.19 23.69 21.24
N ILE A 350 -21.12 24.44 20.14
CA ILE A 350 -19.92 25.11 19.65
C ILE A 350 -20.16 26.62 19.57
N LYS A 351 -19.15 27.42 19.93
CA LYS A 351 -19.22 28.89 19.96
C LYS A 351 -18.18 29.51 19.04
N LYS A 352 -18.27 30.84 18.84
CA LYS A 352 -17.33 31.62 18.03
C LYS A 352 -15.86 31.18 18.21
N GLY A 353 -15.21 30.91 17.08
CA GLY A 353 -13.81 30.47 17.01
C GLY A 353 -13.60 28.96 17.09
N GLU A 354 -14.64 28.18 17.39
CA GLU A 354 -14.56 26.72 17.45
C GLU A 354 -14.97 26.08 16.12
N ILE A 355 -14.58 24.81 15.97
CA ILE A 355 -14.86 24.00 14.78
C ILE A 355 -15.63 22.73 15.12
N PHE A 356 -16.31 22.15 14.13
CA PHE A 356 -16.87 20.81 14.21
C PHE A 356 -16.84 20.12 12.83
N VAL A 357 -16.60 18.81 12.80
CA VAL A 357 -16.42 18.04 11.57
C VAL A 357 -17.56 17.05 11.39
N PHE A 358 -18.14 17.02 10.19
CA PHE A 358 -19.19 16.08 9.78
C PHE A 358 -18.64 15.11 8.74
N PRO A 359 -18.55 13.79 9.04
CA PRO A 359 -18.06 12.82 8.09
C PRO A 359 -18.92 12.73 6.83
N LYS A 360 -18.28 12.54 5.67
CA LYS A 360 -18.94 12.41 4.36
C LYS A 360 -20.14 11.46 4.40
N GLY A 361 -21.27 11.93 3.87
CA GLY A 361 -22.48 11.13 3.70
C GLY A 361 -23.32 10.92 4.96
N LEU A 362 -22.85 11.27 6.15
CA LEU A 362 -23.64 11.12 7.38
C LEU A 362 -24.70 12.22 7.52
N VAL A 363 -25.88 11.83 8.04
CA VAL A 363 -26.95 12.78 8.35
C VAL A 363 -26.55 13.65 9.52
N HIS A 364 -26.66 14.97 9.36
CA HIS A 364 -26.28 15.94 10.38
C HIS A 364 -27.16 17.18 10.32
N PHE A 365 -27.08 18.01 11.36
CA PHE A 365 -27.88 19.23 11.52
C PHE A 365 -27.13 20.28 12.35
N GLN A 366 -27.61 21.52 12.28
CA GLN A 366 -27.18 22.59 13.17
C GLN A 366 -28.39 23.40 13.64
N LYS A 367 -28.40 23.77 14.92
CA LYS A 367 -29.50 24.49 15.56
C LYS A 367 -28.97 25.65 16.38
N ASN A 368 -29.50 26.84 16.15
CA ASN A 368 -29.28 27.97 17.03
C ASN A 368 -30.31 27.94 18.17
N ASN A 369 -29.89 27.47 19.35
CA ASN A 369 -30.67 27.53 20.58
C ASN A 369 -30.34 28.77 21.44
N GLY A 370 -29.42 29.62 20.97
CA GLY A 370 -29.08 30.89 21.58
C GLY A 370 -30.16 31.96 21.38
N LYS A 371 -30.00 33.08 22.10
CA LYS A 371 -30.89 34.24 22.02
C LYS A 371 -30.52 35.21 20.89
N ASP A 372 -29.26 35.17 20.48
CA ASP A 372 -28.70 36.02 19.43
C ASP A 372 -28.60 35.26 18.11
N THR A 373 -28.34 35.98 17.01
CA THR A 373 -28.03 35.36 15.72
C THR A 373 -26.70 34.61 15.78
N ALA A 374 -26.57 33.58 14.95
CA ALA A 374 -25.33 32.81 14.81
C ALA A 374 -24.97 32.64 13.33
N ALA A 375 -23.69 32.49 13.03
CA ALA A 375 -23.23 32.17 11.67
C ALA A 375 -21.97 31.29 11.67
N VAL A 376 -21.84 30.48 10.62
CA VAL A 376 -20.67 29.62 10.38
C VAL A 376 -20.18 29.76 8.94
N ILE A 377 -18.89 29.45 8.74
CA ILE A 377 -18.37 29.05 7.44
C ILE A 377 -18.22 27.54 7.44
N ALA A 378 -18.81 26.86 6.45
CA ALA A 378 -18.58 25.46 6.19
C ALA A 378 -17.57 25.32 5.04
N ALA A 379 -16.63 24.40 5.18
CA ALA A 379 -15.69 24.02 4.13
C ALA A 379 -15.84 22.55 3.77
N PHE A 380 -15.68 22.25 2.48
CA PHE A 380 -15.91 20.93 1.91
C PHE A 380 -14.70 20.48 1.10
N ASN A 381 -14.37 19.19 1.16
CA ASN A 381 -13.37 18.56 0.30
C ASN A 381 -13.97 18.09 -1.05
N SER A 382 -14.84 18.92 -1.63
CA SER A 382 -15.34 18.77 -3.00
C SER A 382 -15.71 20.15 -3.55
N GLN A 383 -15.50 20.37 -4.84
CA GLN A 383 -15.94 21.56 -5.57
C GLN A 383 -17.48 21.67 -5.62
N LEU A 384 -18.17 20.53 -5.50
CA LEU A 384 -19.63 20.45 -5.55
C LEU A 384 -20.16 19.33 -4.63
N PRO A 385 -20.20 19.58 -3.30
CA PRO A 385 -20.54 18.56 -2.29
C PRO A 385 -21.93 17.94 -2.49
N GLY A 386 -22.87 18.75 -3.01
CA GLY A 386 -24.29 18.42 -3.10
C GLY A 386 -24.95 18.37 -1.73
N THR A 387 -26.25 18.59 -1.68
CA THR A 387 -27.02 18.57 -0.41
C THR A 387 -28.32 17.83 -0.61
N GLN A 388 -28.63 16.90 0.28
CA GLN A 388 -29.96 16.31 0.38
C GLN A 388 -30.55 16.64 1.75
N SER A 389 -31.58 17.48 1.77
CA SER A 389 -32.40 17.71 2.97
C SER A 389 -33.33 16.51 3.16
N ILE A 390 -33.20 15.79 4.29
CA ILE A 390 -33.90 14.52 4.50
C ILE A 390 -35.42 14.71 4.45
N GLY A 391 -35.94 15.76 5.10
CA GLY A 391 -37.37 16.05 5.10
C GLY A 391 -37.89 16.38 3.69
N ALA A 392 -37.22 17.30 2.98
CA ALA A 392 -37.65 17.70 1.64
C ALA A 392 -37.53 16.55 0.63
N THR A 393 -36.44 15.76 0.67
CA THR A 393 -36.26 14.63 -0.24
C THR A 393 -37.33 13.56 -0.04
N LEU A 394 -37.72 13.25 1.20
CA LEU A 394 -38.72 12.20 1.46
C LEU A 394 -40.15 12.66 1.19
N PHE A 395 -40.47 13.93 1.46
CA PHE A 395 -41.85 14.43 1.46
C PHE A 395 -42.17 15.46 0.37
N ALA A 396 -41.19 15.86 -0.44
CA ALA A 396 -41.36 16.89 -1.50
C ALA A 396 -40.65 16.54 -2.82
N ALA A 397 -40.14 15.31 -2.97
CA ALA A 397 -39.52 14.84 -4.21
C ALA A 397 -40.48 14.93 -5.41
N LYS A 398 -39.91 15.06 -6.62
CA LYS A 398 -40.65 15.04 -7.89
C LYS A 398 -40.00 14.05 -8.86
N PRO A 399 -40.73 13.00 -9.31
CA PRO A 399 -42.05 12.58 -8.84
C PRO A 399 -42.05 12.21 -7.35
N GLU A 400 -43.23 12.25 -6.71
CA GLU A 400 -43.36 12.02 -5.27
C GLU A 400 -43.00 10.59 -4.87
N VAL A 401 -42.47 10.43 -3.65
CA VAL A 401 -42.33 9.11 -3.03
C VAL A 401 -43.74 8.54 -2.77
N PRO A 402 -44.02 7.29 -3.19
CA PRO A 402 -45.33 6.68 -2.99
C PRO A 402 -45.72 6.58 -1.50
N ASP A 403 -46.99 6.84 -1.18
CA ASP A 403 -47.47 6.84 0.21
C ASP A 403 -47.36 5.47 0.88
N ASN A 404 -47.53 4.38 0.13
CA ASN A 404 -47.36 3.02 0.67
C ASN A 404 -45.91 2.75 1.11
N VAL A 405 -44.91 3.40 0.50
CA VAL A 405 -43.51 3.33 0.93
C VAL A 405 -43.32 4.11 2.22
N LEU A 406 -43.81 5.35 2.28
CA LEU A 406 -43.63 6.22 3.45
C LEU A 406 -44.43 5.74 4.67
N THR A 407 -45.67 5.30 4.51
CA THR A 407 -46.48 4.74 5.61
C THR A 407 -45.82 3.52 6.23
N LYS A 408 -45.23 2.64 5.41
CA LYS A 408 -44.49 1.48 5.89
C LYS A 408 -43.17 1.85 6.55
N ALA A 409 -42.42 2.79 5.97
CA ALA A 409 -41.12 3.24 6.49
C ALA A 409 -41.26 3.99 7.84
N PHE A 410 -42.27 4.86 7.97
CA PHE A 410 -42.51 5.67 9.16
C PHE A 410 -43.46 5.02 10.17
N GLN A 411 -44.09 3.89 9.82
CA GLN A 411 -45.03 3.16 10.67
C GLN A 411 -46.24 4.01 11.11
N VAL A 412 -46.77 4.81 10.19
CA VAL A 412 -47.92 5.70 10.40
C VAL A 412 -48.96 5.53 9.29
N GLY A 413 -50.15 6.06 9.50
CA GLY A 413 -51.23 6.04 8.51
C GLY A 413 -51.01 7.01 7.34
N THR A 414 -51.79 6.82 6.28
CA THR A 414 -51.73 7.66 5.07
C THR A 414 -52.06 9.12 5.38
N LYS A 415 -53.02 9.38 6.27
CA LYS A 415 -53.42 10.76 6.66
C LYS A 415 -52.26 11.52 7.31
N GLU A 416 -51.44 10.84 8.12
CA GLU A 416 -50.26 11.42 8.73
C GLU A 416 -49.20 11.76 7.67
N ILE A 417 -48.96 10.87 6.71
CA ILE A 417 -48.02 11.12 5.59
C ILE A 417 -48.49 12.29 4.72
N GLU A 418 -49.76 12.30 4.31
CA GLU A 418 -50.35 13.40 3.53
C GLU A 418 -50.25 14.73 4.28
N LYS A 419 -50.49 14.72 5.60
CA LYS A 419 -50.33 15.90 6.46
C LYS A 419 -48.88 16.37 6.46
N ILE A 420 -47.89 15.48 6.54
CA ILE A 420 -46.46 15.86 6.45
C ILE A 420 -46.15 16.43 5.06
N LYS A 421 -46.51 15.74 3.98
CA LYS A 421 -46.33 16.23 2.60
C LYS A 421 -46.90 17.64 2.39
N SER A 422 -48.09 17.90 2.94
CA SER A 422 -48.72 19.23 2.85
C SER A 422 -47.89 20.36 3.48
N ARG A 423 -47.01 20.07 4.45
CA ARG A 423 -46.12 21.06 5.07
C ARG A 423 -44.91 21.41 4.20
N PHE A 424 -44.55 20.55 3.25
CA PHE A 424 -43.45 20.77 2.32
C PHE A 424 -43.93 21.23 0.93
N ALA A 425 -45.23 21.22 0.67
CA ALA A 425 -45.79 21.76 -0.55
C ALA A 425 -45.45 23.26 -0.69
N PRO A 426 -45.22 23.77 -1.92
CA PRO A 426 -45.02 25.19 -2.15
C PRO A 426 -46.18 25.99 -1.53
N LYS A 427 -45.85 26.99 -0.70
CA LYS A 427 -46.87 27.93 -0.23
C LYS A 427 -47.33 28.74 -1.45
N LYS A 428 -48.61 28.64 -1.78
CA LYS A 428 -49.24 29.42 -2.86
C LYS A 428 -49.20 30.91 -2.56
#